data_AF-A0A7Y0EV80-F1
#
_entry.id   AF-A0A7Y0EV80-F1
#
_cell.length_a   1.000
_cell.length_b   1.000
_cell.length_c   1.000
_cell.angle_alpha   90.00
_cell.angle_beta   90.00
_cell.angle_gamma   90.00
#
_symmetry.space_group_name_H-M   'P 1'
#
loop_
_entity.id
_entity.type
_entity.pdbx_description
1 polymer ?
#
loop_
_entity_poly.entity_id
_entity_poly.type
_entity_poly.pdbx_seq_one_letter_code
_entity_poly.pdbx_strand_id
1 'polypeptide(L)'
;MVDNTPSKDLVPPEGEPWMSHGFVSKIAAQVSLPYRRPKDGTKEIVRRNGTLEVRFATGADSLPYGKYPRLFELWACTMIKTGDPCFDPETNTLNLGATFREFLRLIGVNIGGRQLKSVKPQLERLFECSYHISNNTKTQTNMRNFVVAEKAHIDWLRDKPQRTGRFENWVQLSKGYVDMLREYPVPVDLKVISRLRKPMALDIYWWLTKRVYNLHKPSTITWAQLYQQFGNNSELRKFKENFKEALADVLAVYPADVTVGPQRVTIFPSNTSVPTVAQTRAAEKRARLERVHDSRGAEVKAADPEDTGHWQKFDAKWEVFTTSELFDVTAAREHRDALVRRENCRFCKFDQRNEEHHGEGAEMMDVPLFD
;
A
#
# COMPACT_ATOMS: atom_id res chain seq x y z
N MET A 1 1.75 13.98 16.55
CA MET A 1 2.68 12.85 16.79
C MET A 1 3.81 13.00 15.79
N VAL A 2 5.03 13.23 16.28
CA VAL A 2 6.22 13.27 15.42
C VAL A 2 6.53 11.81 15.09
N ASP A 3 6.30 11.43 13.84
CA ASP A 3 6.55 10.07 13.34
C ASP A 3 8.07 9.90 13.13
N ASN A 4 8.76 9.53 14.21
CA ASN A 4 10.19 9.21 14.28
C ASN A 4 10.49 7.74 13.90
N THR A 5 9.61 7.09 13.12
CA THR A 5 9.72 5.65 12.92
C THR A 5 10.87 5.31 11.95
N PRO A 6 11.91 4.57 12.39
CA PRO A 6 12.90 4.04 11.46
C PRO A 6 12.21 3.09 10.48
N SER A 7 12.44 3.30 9.18
CA SER A 7 12.01 2.36 8.15
C SER A 7 12.71 1.03 8.43
N LYS A 8 12.00 -0.01 8.90
CA LYS A 8 12.54 -1.37 8.84
C LYS A 8 12.92 -1.65 7.39
N ASP A 9 14.07 -2.29 7.18
CA ASP A 9 14.53 -2.61 5.84
C ASP A 9 13.52 -3.51 5.14
N LEU A 10 13.38 -3.29 3.84
CA LEU A 10 12.57 -4.13 2.97
C LEU A 10 13.48 -5.16 2.37
N VAL A 11 12.96 -6.39 2.26
CA VAL A 11 13.63 -7.43 1.49
C VAL A 11 12.74 -7.70 0.28
N PRO A 12 13.15 -7.28 -0.92
CA PRO A 12 12.47 -7.70 -2.14
C PRO A 12 12.47 -9.23 -2.18
N PRO A 13 11.37 -9.87 -2.61
CA PRO A 13 11.37 -11.32 -2.80
C PRO A 13 12.48 -11.70 -3.80
N GLU A 14 13.29 -12.69 -3.45
CA GLU A 14 14.38 -13.16 -4.32
C GLU A 14 13.84 -13.65 -5.67
N GLY A 15 14.54 -13.32 -6.77
CA GLY A 15 14.17 -13.75 -8.12
C GLY A 15 13.10 -12.93 -8.83
N GLU A 16 12.65 -11.81 -8.24
CA GLU A 16 11.71 -10.93 -8.94
C GLU A 16 12.36 -10.11 -10.07
N PRO A 17 11.61 -9.78 -11.14
CA PRO A 17 12.12 -9.00 -12.26
C PRO A 17 12.65 -7.63 -11.85
N TRP A 18 13.45 -7.01 -12.73
CA TRP A 18 13.87 -5.60 -12.59
C TRP A 18 12.68 -4.71 -12.22
N MET A 19 12.82 -3.97 -11.12
CA MET A 19 11.80 -3.05 -10.58
C MET A 19 10.45 -3.72 -10.30
N SER A 20 10.42 -4.78 -9.50
CA SER A 20 9.15 -5.33 -8.98
C SER A 20 8.51 -4.43 -7.91
N HIS A 21 9.31 -3.65 -7.21
CA HIS A 21 8.91 -2.70 -6.18
C HIS A 21 9.42 -1.29 -6.48
N GLY A 22 8.70 -0.29 -6.00
CA GLY A 22 9.08 1.12 -6.08
C GLY A 22 8.96 1.81 -4.73
N PHE A 23 9.33 3.09 -4.70
CA PHE A 23 9.30 3.94 -3.52
C PHE A 23 8.55 5.22 -3.84
N VAL A 24 7.72 5.67 -2.90
CA VAL A 24 7.04 6.97 -2.97
C VAL A 24 7.34 7.79 -1.73
N SER A 25 7.33 9.11 -1.83
CA SER A 25 7.62 9.98 -0.68
C SER A 25 6.63 9.73 0.47
N LYS A 26 7.09 9.93 1.70
CA LYS A 26 6.22 9.94 2.89
C LYS A 26 5.06 10.93 2.75
N ILE A 27 5.29 12.07 2.10
CA ILE A 27 4.32 13.14 1.92
C ILE A 27 3.19 12.71 0.96
N ALA A 28 3.50 12.13 -0.19
CA ALA A 28 2.49 11.67 -1.15
C ALA A 28 1.63 10.52 -0.62
N ALA A 29 2.13 9.74 0.35
CA ALA A 29 1.33 8.75 1.06
C ALA A 29 0.47 9.33 2.21
N GLN A 30 0.57 10.63 2.50
CA GLN A 30 -0.18 11.30 3.58
C GLN A 30 -1.19 12.34 3.08
N VAL A 31 -0.89 13.00 1.97
CA VAL A 31 -1.71 14.04 1.36
C VAL A 31 -1.57 14.01 -0.17
N SER A 32 -2.58 14.51 -0.90
CA SER A 32 -2.57 14.44 -2.36
C SER A 32 -2.51 15.80 -3.07
N LEU A 33 -1.84 15.79 -4.23
CA LEU A 33 -2.06 16.77 -5.30
C LEU A 33 -3.50 16.68 -5.85
N PRO A 34 -3.99 17.65 -6.64
CA PRO A 34 -5.31 17.55 -7.27
C PRO A 34 -5.47 16.32 -8.18
N TYR A 35 -6.69 15.80 -8.26
CA TYR A 35 -7.04 14.70 -9.19
C TYR A 35 -7.46 15.20 -10.57
N ARG A 36 -7.95 16.43 -10.63
CA ARG A 36 -8.37 17.15 -11.85
C ARG A 36 -7.80 18.56 -11.79
N ARG A 37 -7.78 19.24 -12.95
CA ARG A 37 -7.39 20.64 -13.02
C ARG A 37 -8.20 21.46 -12.00
N PRO A 38 -7.55 22.16 -11.06
CA PRO A 38 -8.22 23.12 -10.20
C PRO A 38 -8.97 24.17 -11.02
N LYS A 39 -10.15 24.58 -10.55
CA LYS A 39 -10.97 25.61 -11.20
C LYS A 39 -10.51 27.01 -10.81
N ASP A 40 -11.03 28.01 -11.51
CA ASP A 40 -10.98 29.43 -11.12
C ASP A 40 -9.56 29.98 -10.93
N GLY A 41 -8.60 29.46 -11.71
CA GLY A 41 -7.21 29.91 -11.64
C GLY A 41 -6.49 29.57 -10.33
N THR A 42 -7.01 28.61 -9.54
CA THR A 42 -6.39 28.19 -8.27
C THR A 42 -4.92 27.80 -8.48
N LYS A 43 -4.01 28.60 -7.92
CA LYS A 43 -2.55 28.38 -7.95
C LYS A 43 -1.99 27.81 -6.64
N GLU A 44 -2.82 27.71 -5.61
CA GLU A 44 -2.41 27.23 -4.30
C GLU A 44 -3.51 26.35 -3.68
N ILE A 45 -3.10 25.27 -3.03
CA ILE A 45 -3.98 24.43 -2.20
C ILE A 45 -3.27 24.05 -0.91
N VAL A 46 -4.06 23.79 0.13
CA VAL A 46 -3.58 23.27 1.41
C VAL A 46 -4.19 21.89 1.67
N ARG A 47 -3.38 20.96 2.18
CA ARG A 47 -3.78 19.64 2.66
C ARG A 47 -3.34 19.43 4.08
N ARG A 48 -4.13 18.69 4.87
CA ARG A 48 -3.87 18.48 6.30
C ARG A 48 -4.01 17.02 6.69
N ASN A 49 -3.10 16.54 7.53
CA ASN A 49 -3.16 15.22 8.17
C ASN A 49 -2.71 15.34 9.63
N GLY A 50 -3.65 15.62 10.53
CA GLY A 50 -3.32 15.93 11.93
C GLY A 50 -2.53 17.23 12.03
N THR A 51 -1.30 17.16 12.57
CA THR A 51 -0.40 18.32 12.73
C THR A 51 0.38 18.65 11.46
N LEU A 52 0.38 17.76 10.47
CA LEU A 52 0.99 17.99 9.16
C LEU A 52 0.08 18.88 8.31
N GLU A 53 0.64 19.98 7.80
CA GLU A 53 0.06 20.81 6.76
C GLU A 53 1.03 20.84 5.56
N VAL A 54 0.51 20.58 4.37
CA VAL A 54 1.26 20.71 3.12
C VAL A 54 0.52 21.66 2.21
N ARG A 55 1.18 22.77 1.89
CA ARG A 55 0.71 23.73 0.91
C ARG A 55 1.48 23.52 -0.39
N PHE A 56 0.74 23.30 -1.47
CA PHE A 56 1.28 23.23 -2.82
C PHE A 56 0.97 24.54 -3.52
N ALA A 57 2.00 25.19 -4.07
CA ALA A 57 1.85 26.39 -4.88
C ALA A 57 2.55 26.19 -6.23
N THR A 58 2.20 26.98 -7.25
CA THR A 58 2.83 26.87 -8.57
C THR A 58 3.05 28.23 -9.23
N GLY A 59 4.16 28.33 -9.97
CA GLY A 59 4.40 29.42 -10.92
C GLY A 59 3.59 29.29 -12.23
N ALA A 60 3.18 28.07 -12.56
CA ALA A 60 2.58 27.72 -13.85
C ALA A 60 1.14 28.23 -14.03
N ASP A 61 0.50 27.78 -15.11
CA ASP A 61 -0.92 28.06 -15.42
C ASP A 61 -1.91 27.32 -14.51
N SER A 62 -1.48 26.26 -13.81
CA SER A 62 -2.28 25.47 -12.87
C SER A 62 -1.39 24.54 -12.06
N LEU A 63 -1.84 24.12 -10.87
CA LEU A 63 -1.12 23.10 -10.08
C LEU A 63 -1.00 21.79 -10.87
N PRO A 64 0.06 20.98 -10.65
CA PRO A 64 0.14 19.65 -11.24
C PRO A 64 -1.02 18.77 -10.77
N TYR A 65 -1.65 18.01 -11.67
CA TYR A 65 -2.81 17.20 -11.37
C TYR A 65 -2.83 15.85 -12.10
N GLY A 66 -3.66 14.94 -11.60
CA GLY A 66 -3.85 13.64 -12.22
C GLY A 66 -2.66 12.70 -12.02
N LYS A 67 -2.57 11.66 -12.86
CA LYS A 67 -1.66 10.53 -12.59
C LYS A 67 -0.19 10.81 -12.91
N TYR A 68 0.13 11.63 -13.90
CA TYR A 68 1.52 11.75 -14.37
C TYR A 68 2.49 12.37 -13.35
N PRO A 69 2.11 13.43 -12.60
CA PRO A 69 2.97 13.95 -11.53
C PRO A 69 3.25 12.93 -10.43
N ARG A 70 2.23 12.13 -10.09
CA ARG A 70 2.32 11.03 -9.11
C ARG A 70 3.28 9.94 -9.58
N LEU A 71 3.15 9.52 -10.83
CA LEU A 71 4.03 8.50 -11.42
C LEU A 71 5.47 8.99 -11.55
N PHE A 72 5.66 10.29 -11.83
CA PHE A 72 6.99 10.90 -11.80
C PHE A 72 7.59 10.86 -10.40
N GLU A 73 6.86 11.27 -9.36
CA GLU A 73 7.38 11.26 -7.99
C GLU A 73 7.74 9.84 -7.52
N LEU A 74 6.89 8.85 -7.83
CA LEU A 74 7.16 7.43 -7.62
C LEU A 74 8.46 7.00 -8.32
N TRP A 75 8.62 7.33 -9.60
CA TRP A 75 9.82 6.99 -10.36
C TRP A 75 11.06 7.66 -9.77
N ALA A 76 11.03 8.98 -9.59
CA ALA A 76 12.13 9.78 -9.07
C ALA A 76 12.57 9.28 -7.67
N CYS A 77 11.61 9.08 -6.77
CA CYS A 77 11.89 8.53 -5.43
C CYS A 77 12.54 7.15 -5.53
N THR A 78 12.07 6.29 -6.44
CA THR A 78 12.67 4.97 -6.65
C THR A 78 14.10 5.08 -7.15
N MET A 79 14.36 5.81 -8.23
CA MET A 79 15.71 5.96 -8.81
C MET A 79 16.71 6.54 -7.79
N ILE A 80 16.28 7.55 -7.04
CA ILE A 80 17.11 8.18 -5.99
C ILE A 80 17.39 7.21 -4.85
N LYS A 81 16.39 6.42 -4.44
CA LYS A 81 16.53 5.49 -3.31
C LYS A 81 17.38 4.27 -3.67
N THR A 82 17.27 3.77 -4.90
CA THR A 82 18.03 2.61 -5.38
C THR A 82 19.42 2.97 -5.91
N GLY A 83 19.75 4.26 -6.03
CA GLY A 83 21.02 4.71 -6.60
C GLY A 83 21.15 4.40 -8.09
N ASP A 84 20.04 4.49 -8.83
CA ASP A 84 20.04 4.21 -10.26
C ASP A 84 20.94 5.21 -11.02
N PRO A 85 21.74 4.76 -12.00
CA PRO A 85 22.65 5.63 -12.77
C PRO A 85 21.97 6.80 -13.51
N CYS A 86 20.65 6.79 -13.68
CA CYS A 86 19.94 7.94 -14.24
C CYS A 86 19.85 9.14 -13.29
N PHE A 87 20.17 8.97 -12.00
CA PHE A 87 20.26 10.05 -11.02
C PHE A 87 21.73 10.39 -10.71
N ASP A 88 22.11 11.63 -10.97
CA ASP A 88 23.39 12.19 -10.53
C ASP A 88 23.23 12.84 -9.13
N PRO A 89 23.82 12.25 -8.07
CA PRO A 89 23.70 12.76 -6.71
C PRO A 89 24.52 14.02 -6.44
N GLU A 90 25.52 14.35 -7.26
CA GLU A 90 26.32 15.57 -7.08
C GLU A 90 25.54 16.80 -7.54
N THR A 91 24.83 16.68 -8.65
CA THR A 91 24.07 17.79 -9.24
C THR A 91 22.57 17.77 -8.91
N ASN A 92 22.07 16.68 -8.30
CA ASN A 92 20.64 16.38 -8.13
C ASN A 92 19.88 16.28 -9.47
N THR A 93 20.54 15.78 -10.52
CA THR A 93 19.96 15.74 -11.86
C THR A 93 19.41 14.35 -12.18
N LEU A 94 18.15 14.27 -12.59
CA LEU A 94 17.53 13.07 -13.15
C LEU A 94 17.48 13.13 -14.68
N ASN A 95 17.98 12.08 -15.31
CA ASN A 95 17.89 11.89 -16.75
C ASN A 95 16.55 11.23 -17.11
N LEU A 96 15.71 11.95 -17.84
CA LEU A 96 14.31 11.60 -18.13
C LEU A 96 14.12 10.76 -19.41
N GLY A 97 15.17 10.56 -20.21
CA GLY A 97 15.08 10.03 -21.58
C GLY A 97 14.40 8.66 -21.74
N ALA A 98 15.20 7.62 -21.98
CA ALA A 98 14.66 6.26 -22.18
C ALA A 98 14.10 5.68 -20.87
N THR A 99 14.76 5.95 -19.75
CA THR A 99 14.50 5.36 -18.42
C THR A 99 13.10 5.69 -17.89
N PHE A 100 12.66 6.95 -17.97
CA PHE A 100 11.31 7.31 -17.54
C PHE A 100 10.22 6.72 -18.47
N ARG A 101 10.48 6.69 -19.79
CA ARG A 101 9.56 6.05 -20.75
C ARG A 101 9.49 4.54 -20.56
N GLU A 102 10.61 3.89 -20.20
CA GLU A 102 10.69 2.48 -19.82
C GLU A 102 9.93 2.20 -18.56
N PHE A 103 10.11 3.02 -17.52
CA PHE A 103 9.34 2.92 -16.29
C PHE A 103 7.83 2.99 -16.56
N LEU A 104 7.39 3.97 -17.36
CA LEU A 104 5.97 4.09 -17.69
C LEU A 104 5.45 2.87 -18.47
N ARG A 105 6.23 2.32 -19.41
CA ARG A 105 5.89 1.06 -20.09
C ARG A 105 5.79 -0.11 -19.10
N LEU A 106 6.73 -0.21 -18.15
CA LEU A 106 6.77 -1.24 -17.12
C LEU A 106 5.49 -1.25 -16.28
N ILE A 107 4.97 -0.08 -15.90
CA ILE A 107 3.70 0.04 -15.16
C ILE A 107 2.47 0.08 -16.09
N GLY A 108 2.60 -0.37 -17.34
CA GLY A 108 1.48 -0.49 -18.28
C GLY A 108 0.89 0.85 -18.74
N VAL A 109 1.71 1.91 -18.75
CA VAL A 109 1.38 3.24 -19.27
C VAL A 109 2.14 3.47 -20.58
N ASN A 110 1.49 3.08 -21.68
CA ASN A 110 2.04 3.31 -23.02
C ASN A 110 1.83 4.77 -23.44
N ILE A 111 2.92 5.52 -23.57
CA ILE A 111 2.90 6.86 -24.14
C ILE A 111 3.05 6.76 -25.66
N GLY A 112 1.94 6.91 -26.38
CA GLY A 112 1.95 7.29 -27.80
C GLY A 112 1.90 8.81 -27.99
N GLY A 113 1.99 9.30 -29.23
CA GLY A 113 2.02 10.74 -29.54
C GLY A 113 0.83 11.55 -28.98
N ARG A 114 -0.36 10.93 -28.83
CA ARG A 114 -1.52 11.59 -28.20
C ARG A 114 -1.36 11.76 -26.69
N GLN A 115 -0.77 10.78 -26.00
CA GLN A 115 -0.57 10.81 -24.54
C GLN A 115 0.56 11.75 -24.14
N LEU A 116 1.54 11.95 -25.03
CA LEU A 116 2.63 12.92 -24.85
C LEU A 116 2.10 14.34 -24.62
N LYS A 117 1.02 14.73 -25.31
CA LYS A 117 0.33 16.02 -25.13
C LYS A 117 -0.29 16.18 -23.73
N SER A 118 -0.52 15.09 -23.01
CA SER A 118 -1.02 15.12 -21.63
C SER A 118 0.08 14.97 -20.58
N VAL A 119 1.16 14.25 -20.89
CA VAL A 119 2.29 14.05 -19.97
C VAL A 119 3.11 15.32 -19.84
N LYS A 120 3.53 15.91 -20.97
CA LYS A 120 4.42 17.09 -21.00
C LYS A 120 3.88 18.24 -20.13
N PRO A 121 2.65 18.72 -20.32
CA PRO A 121 2.14 19.84 -19.52
C PRO A 121 1.97 19.52 -18.04
N GLN A 122 1.88 18.25 -17.65
CA GLN A 122 1.78 17.88 -16.24
C GLN A 122 3.15 17.84 -15.56
N LEU A 123 4.19 17.44 -16.29
CA LEU A 123 5.55 17.47 -15.78
C LEU A 123 6.10 18.90 -15.71
N GLU A 124 5.82 19.74 -16.71
CA GLU A 124 6.17 21.17 -16.65
C GLU A 124 5.53 21.84 -15.42
N ARG A 125 4.22 21.64 -15.20
CA ARG A 125 3.54 22.13 -13.99
C ARG A 125 4.12 21.58 -12.70
N LEU A 126 4.55 20.32 -12.69
CA LEU A 126 5.17 19.70 -11.52
C LEU A 126 6.52 20.36 -11.22
N PHE A 127 7.34 20.58 -12.25
CA PHE A 127 8.67 21.19 -12.09
C PHE A 127 8.60 22.65 -11.66
N GLU A 128 7.52 23.36 -11.99
CA GLU A 128 7.20 24.70 -11.49
C GLU A 128 6.40 24.71 -10.17
N CYS A 129 6.21 23.57 -9.52
CA CYS A 129 5.50 23.46 -8.24
C CYS A 129 6.45 23.69 -7.06
N SER A 130 5.96 24.32 -6.00
CA SER A 130 6.61 24.39 -4.69
C SER A 130 5.79 23.67 -3.62
N TYR A 131 6.52 23.16 -2.64
CA TYR A 131 6.00 22.44 -1.48
C TYR A 131 6.37 23.28 -0.25
N HIS A 132 5.36 23.60 0.55
CA HIS A 132 5.52 24.25 1.85
C HIS A 132 4.96 23.32 2.91
N ILE A 133 5.87 22.62 3.61
CA ILE A 133 5.53 21.58 4.57
C ILE A 133 5.73 22.14 5.96
N SER A 134 4.71 22.01 6.80
CA SER A 134 4.81 22.34 8.22
C SER A 134 4.23 21.23 9.09
N ASN A 135 4.84 21.02 10.24
CA ASN A 135 4.34 20.14 11.29
C ASN A 135 4.25 20.95 12.58
N ASN A 136 3.03 21.39 12.87
CA ASN A 136 2.77 22.35 13.94
C ASN A 136 2.06 21.63 15.09
N THR A 137 2.76 21.53 16.21
CA THR A 137 2.23 21.05 17.47
C THR A 137 1.93 22.24 18.39
N LYS A 138 1.41 21.99 19.60
CA LYS A 138 1.18 23.08 20.57
C LYS A 138 2.48 23.78 21.01
N THR A 139 3.62 23.11 20.91
CA THR A 139 4.90 23.57 21.49
C THR A 139 6.00 23.78 20.46
N GLN A 140 5.86 23.22 19.26
CA GLN A 140 6.91 23.23 18.23
C GLN A 140 6.31 23.41 16.84
N THR A 141 6.99 24.22 16.04
CA THR A 141 6.73 24.43 14.61
C THR A 141 7.97 23.98 13.84
N ASN A 142 7.83 22.93 13.04
CA ASN A 142 8.86 22.49 12.12
C ASN A 142 8.40 22.79 10.71
N MET A 143 9.22 23.49 9.92
CA MET A 143 8.86 23.89 8.56
C MET A 143 9.98 23.59 7.57
N ARG A 144 9.57 23.24 6.35
CA ARG A 144 10.48 22.99 5.23
C ARG A 144 9.78 23.38 3.93
N ASN A 145 10.41 24.28 3.18
CA ASN A 145 9.87 24.81 1.92
C ASN A 145 10.89 24.60 0.80
N PHE A 146 10.43 24.20 -0.38
CA PHE A 146 11.28 24.01 -1.56
C PHE A 146 10.45 23.98 -2.85
N VAL A 147 11.11 24.22 -3.98
CA VAL A 147 10.57 23.94 -5.31
C VAL A 147 10.85 22.48 -5.70
N VAL A 148 10.11 21.92 -6.65
CA VAL A 148 10.39 20.56 -7.15
C VAL A 148 11.69 20.55 -7.96
N ALA A 149 11.79 21.43 -8.96
CA ALA A 149 12.96 21.53 -9.84
C ALA A 149 13.56 22.93 -9.80
N GLU A 150 14.89 23.00 -9.89
CA GLU A 150 15.63 24.25 -10.07
C GLU A 150 15.80 24.57 -11.55
N LYS A 151 16.02 23.54 -12.37
CA LYS A 151 16.16 23.65 -13.82
C LYS A 151 15.59 22.39 -14.47
N ALA A 152 15.04 22.54 -15.67
CA ALA A 152 14.64 21.41 -16.48
C ALA A 152 14.92 21.70 -17.95
N HIS A 153 15.32 20.68 -18.69
CA HIS A 153 15.40 20.72 -20.13
C HIS A 153 14.69 19.48 -20.67
N ILE A 154 13.60 19.68 -21.42
CA ILE A 154 12.80 18.59 -21.94
C ILE A 154 12.42 18.84 -23.39
N ASP A 155 13.03 18.09 -24.29
CA ASP A 155 12.65 17.99 -25.70
C ASP A 155 11.79 16.75 -25.94
N TRP A 156 10.48 16.94 -25.89
CA TRP A 156 9.50 15.88 -26.13
C TRP A 156 9.29 15.55 -27.62
N LEU A 157 9.80 16.36 -28.56
CA LEU A 157 9.43 16.30 -29.99
C LEU A 157 10.29 15.37 -30.83
N ARG A 158 11.26 14.66 -30.25
CA ARG A 158 12.20 13.82 -31.00
C ARG A 158 11.81 12.34 -30.96
N ASP A 159 11.42 11.80 -32.13
CA ASP A 159 11.03 10.39 -32.33
C ASP A 159 12.19 9.46 -32.78
N LYS A 160 13.42 9.97 -32.96
CA LYS A 160 14.56 9.15 -33.43
C LYS A 160 15.54 8.81 -32.28
N PRO A 161 15.97 7.54 -32.15
CA PRO A 161 17.04 7.17 -31.21
C PRO A 161 18.37 7.83 -31.64
N GLN A 162 19.10 8.37 -30.67
CA GLN A 162 20.29 9.20 -30.94
C GLN A 162 21.58 8.40 -30.85
N ARG A 163 22.58 8.80 -31.67
CA ARG A 163 23.88 8.13 -31.84
C ARG A 163 24.99 8.58 -30.87
N THR A 164 24.74 9.45 -29.89
CA THR A 164 25.82 9.99 -29.02
C THR A 164 25.33 10.34 -27.61
N GLY A 165 26.07 9.89 -26.59
CA GLY A 165 25.69 9.86 -25.16
C GLY A 165 25.66 11.20 -24.40
N ARG A 166 24.84 12.17 -24.83
CA ARG A 166 24.39 13.28 -23.98
C ARG A 166 22.92 13.09 -23.64
N PHE A 167 22.56 13.19 -22.36
CA PHE A 167 21.17 13.14 -21.92
C PHE A 167 20.47 14.45 -22.35
N GLU A 168 19.68 14.41 -23.43
CA GLU A 168 18.94 15.59 -23.92
C GLU A 168 17.69 15.93 -23.09
N ASN A 169 17.26 15.05 -22.19
CA ASN A 169 16.10 15.31 -21.33
C ASN A 169 16.50 15.10 -19.88
N TRP A 170 16.50 16.18 -19.10
CA TRP A 170 16.91 16.14 -17.70
C TRP A 170 16.13 17.14 -16.86
N VAL A 171 16.07 16.85 -15.56
CA VAL A 171 15.55 17.78 -14.55
C VAL A 171 16.53 17.82 -13.39
N GLN A 172 16.99 19.01 -13.05
CA GLN A 172 17.74 19.27 -11.83
C GLN A 172 16.73 19.52 -10.71
N LEU A 173 16.57 18.53 -9.84
CA LEU A 173 15.68 18.62 -8.67
C LEU A 173 16.31 19.52 -7.61
N SER A 174 15.48 20.24 -6.86
CA SER A 174 16.01 20.98 -5.71
C SER A 174 16.51 20.02 -4.64
N LYS A 175 17.54 20.44 -3.90
CA LYS A 175 17.99 19.69 -2.71
C LYS A 175 16.84 19.41 -1.74
N GLY A 176 15.97 20.40 -1.55
CA GLY A 176 14.81 20.31 -0.69
C GLY A 176 13.88 19.15 -1.07
N TYR A 177 13.62 18.99 -2.37
CA TYR A 177 12.79 17.90 -2.89
C TYR A 177 13.51 16.55 -2.81
N VAL A 178 14.81 16.48 -3.14
CA VAL A 178 15.60 15.24 -3.04
C VAL A 178 15.64 14.71 -1.61
N ASP A 179 15.93 15.52 -0.59
CA ASP A 179 15.96 14.97 0.76
C ASP A 179 14.55 14.54 1.23
N MET A 180 13.46 15.19 0.78
CA MET A 180 12.09 14.73 1.05
C MET A 180 11.83 13.34 0.44
N LEU A 181 12.31 13.09 -0.79
CA LEU A 181 12.16 11.78 -1.43
C LEU A 181 13.00 10.68 -0.74
N ARG A 182 14.13 11.05 -0.13
CA ARG A 182 14.98 10.12 0.64
C ARG A 182 14.46 9.86 2.05
N GLU A 183 13.69 10.78 2.61
CA GLU A 183 13.22 10.73 4.00
C GLU A 183 12.05 9.74 4.18
N TYR A 184 12.38 8.56 4.73
CA TYR A 184 11.43 7.48 5.07
C TYR A 184 10.42 7.16 3.95
N PRO A 185 10.89 6.82 2.73
CA PRO A 185 10.01 6.54 1.60
C PRO A 185 9.15 5.30 1.88
N VAL A 186 7.95 5.31 1.33
CA VAL A 186 6.98 4.22 1.46
C VAL A 186 7.19 3.24 0.30
N PRO A 187 7.42 1.94 0.57
CA PRO A 187 7.54 0.94 -0.47
C PRO A 187 6.19 0.59 -1.07
N VAL A 188 6.19 0.32 -2.36
CA VAL A 188 4.99 -0.02 -3.12
C VAL A 188 5.28 -1.11 -4.15
N ASP A 189 4.27 -1.93 -4.44
CA ASP A 189 4.32 -2.97 -5.45
C ASP A 189 3.95 -2.38 -6.82
N LEU A 190 4.86 -2.49 -7.78
CA LEU A 190 4.65 -1.96 -9.12
C LEU A 190 3.62 -2.77 -9.92
N LYS A 191 3.40 -4.05 -9.59
CA LYS A 191 2.32 -4.87 -10.15
C LYS A 191 0.96 -4.31 -9.74
N VAL A 192 0.80 -3.90 -8.48
CA VAL A 192 -0.42 -3.24 -8.00
C VAL A 192 -0.63 -1.91 -8.74
N ILE A 193 0.40 -1.06 -8.79
CA ILE A 193 0.32 0.25 -9.46
C ILE A 193 -0.06 0.12 -10.93
N SER A 194 0.47 -0.89 -11.64
CA SER A 194 0.17 -1.12 -13.07
C SER A 194 -1.32 -1.33 -13.37
N ARG A 195 -2.07 -1.84 -12.39
CA ARG A 195 -3.51 -2.13 -12.49
C ARG A 195 -4.37 -0.92 -12.12
N LEU A 196 -3.82 0.08 -11.43
CA LEU A 196 -4.55 1.26 -10.98
C LEU A 196 -4.50 2.39 -12.01
N ARG A 197 -5.67 2.81 -12.50
CA ARG A 197 -5.76 3.85 -13.54
C ARG A 197 -6.12 5.24 -13.01
N LYS A 198 -6.88 5.30 -11.91
CA LYS A 198 -7.34 6.56 -11.30
C LYS A 198 -6.26 7.14 -10.40
N PRO A 199 -5.98 8.46 -10.44
CA PRO A 199 -4.99 9.08 -9.55
C PRO A 199 -5.38 8.99 -8.08
N MET A 200 -6.68 9.00 -7.76
CA MET A 200 -7.17 8.78 -6.40
C MET A 200 -6.92 7.34 -5.91
N ALA A 201 -6.99 6.35 -6.79
CA ALA A 201 -6.69 4.98 -6.41
C ALA A 201 -5.19 4.81 -6.07
N LEU A 202 -4.30 5.49 -6.80
CA LEU A 202 -2.86 5.52 -6.46
C LEU A 202 -2.63 6.10 -5.06
N ASP A 203 -3.23 7.26 -4.77
CA ASP A 203 -3.03 7.92 -3.47
C ASP A 203 -3.63 7.11 -2.31
N ILE A 204 -4.80 6.50 -2.51
CA ILE A 204 -5.42 5.59 -1.52
C ILE A 204 -4.53 4.37 -1.29
N TYR A 205 -3.97 3.78 -2.35
CA TYR A 205 -3.07 2.65 -2.23
C TYR A 205 -1.80 2.99 -1.43
N TRP A 206 -1.15 4.12 -1.72
CA TRP A 206 0.01 4.59 -0.98
C TRP A 206 -0.32 4.88 0.49
N TRP A 207 -1.47 5.51 0.72
CA TRP A 207 -1.99 5.81 2.05
C TRP A 207 -2.27 4.56 2.88
N LEU A 208 -2.94 3.56 2.30
CA LEU A 208 -3.18 2.27 2.95
C LEU A 208 -1.85 1.56 3.24
N THR A 209 -0.94 1.52 2.27
CA THR A 209 0.37 0.86 2.44
C THR A 209 1.14 1.47 3.59
N LYS A 210 1.23 2.80 3.67
CA LYS A 210 1.87 3.50 4.79
C LYS A 210 1.18 3.24 6.12
N ARG A 211 -0.16 3.26 6.17
CA ARG A 211 -0.91 3.10 7.41
C ARG A 211 -0.81 1.68 7.95
N VAL A 212 -0.99 0.67 7.09
CA VAL A 212 -0.95 -0.74 7.46
C VAL A 212 0.44 -1.15 7.97
N TYR A 213 1.51 -0.54 7.43
CA TYR A 213 2.90 -0.88 7.75
C TYR A 213 3.24 -1.03 9.25
N ASN A 214 2.66 -0.19 10.11
CA ASN A 214 2.86 -0.26 11.57
C ASN A 214 1.53 -0.33 12.34
N LEU A 215 0.48 -0.83 11.71
CA LEU A 215 -0.85 -0.88 12.33
C LEU A 215 -0.99 -2.10 13.23
N HIS A 216 -0.96 -1.90 14.55
CA HIS A 216 -1.16 -2.98 15.53
C HIS A 216 -2.59 -3.06 16.08
N LYS A 217 -3.37 -1.98 15.93
CA LYS A 217 -4.77 -1.87 16.40
C LYS A 217 -5.60 -1.17 15.33
N PRO A 218 -6.92 -1.39 15.26
CA PRO A 218 -7.77 -0.71 14.29
C PRO A 218 -7.62 0.82 14.36
N SER A 219 -7.49 1.46 13.21
CA SER A 219 -7.40 2.93 13.08
C SER A 219 -8.61 3.46 12.36
N THR A 220 -9.28 4.45 12.96
CA THR A 220 -10.50 5.04 12.42
C THR A 220 -10.25 6.49 12.01
N ILE A 221 -10.68 6.86 10.80
CA ILE A 221 -10.52 8.19 10.22
C ILE A 221 -11.88 8.70 9.75
N THR A 222 -12.24 9.92 10.14
CA THR A 222 -13.51 10.52 9.70
C THR A 222 -13.45 10.95 8.23
N TRP A 223 -14.60 11.03 7.57
CA TRP A 223 -14.67 11.55 6.21
C TRP A 223 -14.17 12.99 6.09
N ALA A 224 -14.35 13.82 7.12
CA ALA A 224 -13.84 15.18 7.15
C ALA A 224 -12.29 15.21 7.16
N GLN A 225 -11.67 14.33 7.94
CA GLN A 225 -10.21 14.18 7.96
C GLN A 225 -9.67 13.66 6.63
N LEU A 226 -10.33 12.67 6.02
CA LEU A 226 -9.96 12.19 4.68
C LEU A 226 -10.11 13.30 3.63
N TYR A 227 -11.16 14.12 3.74
CA TYR A 227 -11.36 15.25 2.85
C TYR A 227 -10.28 16.33 3.01
N GLN A 228 -9.74 16.53 4.21
CA GLN A 228 -8.58 17.42 4.41
C GLN A 228 -7.28 16.87 3.80
N GLN A 229 -7.12 15.53 3.76
CA GLN A 229 -5.96 14.86 3.17
C GLN A 229 -6.02 14.80 1.63
N PHE A 230 -7.22 14.49 1.11
CA PHE A 230 -7.43 14.04 -0.27
C PHE A 230 -8.51 14.81 -1.02
N GLY A 231 -9.29 15.65 -0.34
CA GLY A 231 -10.37 16.40 -0.95
C GLY A 231 -9.85 17.39 -1.98
N ASN A 232 -10.68 17.67 -2.99
CA ASN A 232 -10.45 18.74 -3.95
C ASN A 232 -11.56 19.78 -3.79
N ASN A 233 -11.71 20.72 -4.73
CA ASN A 233 -12.78 21.73 -4.72
C ASN A 233 -14.18 21.14 -5.00
N SER A 234 -14.43 19.88 -4.64
CA SER A 234 -15.70 19.16 -4.84
C SER A 234 -16.36 18.90 -3.50
N GLU A 235 -17.68 18.99 -3.41
CA GLU A 235 -18.43 18.71 -2.18
C GLU A 235 -18.07 17.37 -1.52
N LEU A 236 -18.16 17.33 -0.18
CA LEU A 236 -17.82 16.15 0.62
C LEU A 236 -18.57 14.89 0.15
N ARG A 237 -19.85 15.02 -0.25
CA ARG A 237 -20.64 13.89 -0.77
C ARG A 237 -19.99 13.28 -2.01
N LYS A 238 -19.63 14.11 -2.99
CA LYS A 238 -18.97 13.66 -4.23
C LYS A 238 -17.59 13.08 -3.95
N PHE A 239 -16.86 13.64 -2.98
CA PHE A 239 -15.61 13.07 -2.51
C PHE A 239 -15.81 11.65 -1.94
N LYS A 240 -16.79 11.43 -1.07
CA LYS A 240 -17.08 10.10 -0.51
C LYS A 240 -17.38 9.08 -1.60
N GLU A 241 -18.19 9.44 -2.60
CA GLU A 241 -18.50 8.59 -3.75
C GLU A 241 -17.23 8.17 -4.50
N ASN A 242 -16.45 9.17 -4.94
CA ASN A 242 -15.21 8.93 -5.69
C ASN A 242 -14.18 8.11 -4.87
N PHE A 243 -14.08 8.38 -3.57
CA PHE A 243 -13.17 7.67 -2.68
C PHE A 243 -13.58 6.20 -2.54
N LYS A 244 -14.88 5.90 -2.39
CA LYS A 244 -15.38 4.53 -2.31
C LYS A 244 -15.11 3.76 -3.59
N GLU A 245 -15.36 4.37 -4.75
CA GLU A 245 -15.06 3.75 -6.04
C GLU A 245 -13.56 3.47 -6.21
N ALA A 246 -12.71 4.45 -5.88
CA ALA A 246 -11.27 4.28 -5.97
C ALA A 246 -10.73 3.28 -4.95
N LEU A 247 -11.31 3.22 -3.74
CA LEU A 247 -10.96 2.22 -2.74
C LEU A 247 -11.35 0.82 -3.20
N ALA A 248 -12.50 0.64 -3.84
CA ALA A 248 -12.90 -0.65 -4.41
C ALA A 248 -11.89 -1.12 -5.48
N ASP A 249 -11.43 -0.21 -6.35
CA ASP A 249 -10.38 -0.52 -7.34
C ASP A 249 -9.06 -0.98 -6.65
N VAL A 250 -8.71 -0.36 -5.51
CA VAL A 250 -7.52 -0.74 -4.72
C VAL A 250 -7.71 -2.09 -4.05
N LEU A 251 -8.84 -2.33 -3.38
CA LEU A 251 -9.10 -3.57 -2.66
C LEU A 251 -9.17 -4.80 -3.59
N ALA A 252 -9.52 -4.61 -4.86
CA ALA A 252 -9.48 -5.65 -5.87
C ALA A 252 -8.06 -6.17 -6.20
N VAL A 253 -7.03 -5.36 -5.94
CA VAL A 253 -5.62 -5.69 -6.26
C VAL A 253 -4.72 -5.76 -5.03
N TYR A 254 -5.12 -5.13 -3.92
CA TYR A 254 -4.46 -5.15 -2.63
C TYR A 254 -5.52 -5.33 -1.53
N PRO A 255 -5.77 -6.58 -1.07
CA PRO A 255 -6.86 -6.91 -0.16
C PRO A 255 -6.54 -6.52 1.29
N ALA A 256 -6.41 -5.21 1.54
CA ALA A 256 -6.28 -4.66 2.89
C ALA A 256 -7.63 -4.77 3.64
N ASP A 257 -7.57 -4.98 4.96
CA ASP A 257 -8.77 -5.06 5.78
C ASP A 257 -9.29 -3.65 6.14
N VAL A 258 -10.38 -3.25 5.48
CA VAL A 258 -10.95 -1.89 5.57
C VAL A 258 -12.47 -1.96 5.62
N THR A 259 -13.06 -1.30 6.62
CA THR A 259 -14.51 -1.10 6.74
C THR A 259 -14.88 0.34 6.43
N VAL A 260 -15.83 0.54 5.53
CA VAL A 260 -16.31 1.85 5.09
C VAL A 260 -17.69 2.14 5.70
N GLY A 261 -17.72 2.94 6.77
CA GLY A 261 -18.96 3.38 7.40
C GLY A 261 -19.50 4.71 6.85
N PRO A 262 -20.72 5.12 7.25
CA PRO A 262 -21.33 6.37 6.80
C PRO A 262 -20.56 7.63 7.27
N GLN A 263 -19.99 7.59 8.47
CA GLN A 263 -19.28 8.71 9.12
C GLN A 263 -17.75 8.59 9.05
N ARG A 264 -17.21 7.37 8.93
CA ARG A 264 -15.78 7.10 9.04
C ARG A 264 -15.35 5.87 8.25
N VAL A 265 -14.05 5.79 7.97
CA VAL A 265 -13.37 4.62 7.41
C VAL A 265 -12.47 4.04 8.50
N THR A 266 -12.55 2.74 8.71
CA THR A 266 -11.73 2.02 9.70
C THR A 266 -10.82 1.04 8.96
N ILE A 267 -9.53 1.09 9.28
CA ILE A 267 -8.50 0.19 8.75
C ILE A 267 -8.10 -0.76 9.88
N PHE A 268 -8.02 -2.05 9.58
CA PHE A 268 -7.60 -3.09 10.50
C PHE A 268 -6.17 -3.57 10.18
N PRO A 269 -5.43 -4.09 11.19
CA PRO A 269 -4.15 -4.76 10.95
C PRO A 269 -4.29 -5.83 9.86
N SER A 270 -3.48 -5.73 8.81
CA SER A 270 -3.50 -6.62 7.65
C SER A 270 -2.08 -6.76 7.07
N ASN A 271 -1.91 -7.64 6.08
CA ASN A 271 -0.63 -7.75 5.37
C ASN A 271 -0.35 -6.46 4.59
N THR A 272 0.91 -6.03 4.60
CA THR A 272 1.34 -4.89 3.78
C THR A 272 1.44 -5.31 2.32
N SER A 273 1.26 -4.35 1.41
CA SER A 273 1.41 -4.63 -0.02
C SER A 273 2.81 -5.08 -0.38
N VAL A 274 3.84 -4.52 0.28
CA VAL A 274 5.22 -4.99 0.19
C VAL A 274 5.57 -5.61 1.54
N PRO A 275 5.89 -6.91 1.61
CA PRO A 275 6.19 -7.57 2.87
C PRO A 275 7.37 -6.93 3.60
N THR A 276 7.21 -6.72 4.91
CA THR A 276 8.33 -6.36 5.79
C THR A 276 9.21 -7.58 6.06
N VAL A 277 10.48 -7.37 6.44
CA VAL A 277 11.38 -8.46 6.91
C VAL A 277 10.69 -9.35 7.96
N ALA A 278 9.92 -8.75 8.87
CA ALA A 278 9.20 -9.48 9.90
C ALA A 278 8.09 -10.38 9.33
N GLN A 279 7.32 -9.88 8.35
CA GLN A 279 6.27 -10.67 7.69
C GLN A 279 6.87 -11.77 6.81
N THR A 280 7.95 -11.49 6.08
CA THR A 280 8.66 -12.49 5.28
C THR A 280 9.15 -13.63 6.16
N ARG A 281 9.85 -13.32 7.26
CA ARG A 281 10.32 -14.32 8.24
C ARG A 281 9.17 -15.10 8.88
N ALA A 282 8.06 -14.44 9.19
CA ALA A 282 6.87 -15.11 9.75
C ALA A 282 6.21 -16.05 8.73
N ALA A 283 6.16 -15.67 7.46
CA ALA A 283 5.66 -16.51 6.38
C ALA A 283 6.57 -17.73 6.14
N GLU A 284 7.89 -17.54 6.08
CA GLU A 284 8.87 -18.62 5.97
C GLU A 284 8.77 -19.60 7.14
N LYS A 285 8.63 -19.08 8.37
CA LYS A 285 8.43 -19.90 9.57
C LYS A 285 7.14 -20.73 9.47
N ARG A 286 6.02 -20.13 9.04
CA ARG A 286 4.75 -20.84 8.82
C ARG A 286 4.89 -21.93 7.76
N ALA A 287 5.45 -21.61 6.59
CA ALA A 287 5.68 -22.59 5.53
C ALA A 287 6.60 -23.74 5.96
N ARG A 288 7.61 -23.46 6.81
CA ARG A 288 8.46 -24.51 7.40
C ARG A 288 7.66 -25.42 8.34
N LEU A 289 6.79 -24.85 9.18
CA LEU A 289 5.95 -25.62 10.10
C LEU A 289 4.93 -26.47 9.33
N GLU A 290 4.31 -25.93 8.28
CA GLU A 290 3.39 -26.66 7.40
C GLU A 290 4.08 -27.84 6.72
N ARG A 291 5.29 -27.67 6.18
CA ARG A 291 6.07 -28.79 5.61
C ARG A 291 6.36 -29.90 6.62
N VAL A 292 6.64 -29.54 7.87
CA VAL A 292 6.87 -30.51 8.97
C VAL A 292 5.56 -31.21 9.36
N HIS A 293 4.44 -30.50 9.33
CA HIS A 293 3.12 -31.09 9.56
C HIS A 293 2.75 -32.08 8.44
N ASP A 294 2.96 -31.72 7.17
CA ASP A 294 2.67 -32.58 6.02
C ASP A 294 3.57 -33.82 5.99
N SER A 295 4.85 -33.70 6.38
CA SER A 295 5.74 -34.87 6.47
C SER A 295 5.32 -35.84 7.58
N ARG A 296 4.86 -35.33 8.74
CA ARG A 296 4.26 -36.17 9.80
C ARG A 296 2.94 -36.79 9.36
N GLY A 297 2.10 -36.04 8.64
CA GLY A 297 0.87 -36.56 8.06
C GLY A 297 1.11 -37.65 7.00
N ALA A 298 2.24 -37.61 6.29
CA ALA A 298 2.64 -38.66 5.35
C ALA A 298 3.15 -39.93 6.06
N GLU A 299 3.87 -39.79 7.18
CA GLU A 299 4.27 -40.93 8.03
C GLU A 299 3.07 -41.60 8.71
N VAL A 300 2.04 -40.83 9.08
CA VAL A 300 0.77 -41.34 9.66
C VAL A 300 -0.11 -42.05 8.62
N LYS A 301 -0.03 -41.71 7.33
CA LYS A 301 -0.77 -42.41 6.26
C LYS A 301 -0.29 -43.85 5.99
N ALA A 302 0.76 -44.31 6.68
CA ALA A 302 1.27 -45.67 6.59
C ALA A 302 0.79 -46.58 7.74
N ALA A 303 -0.37 -46.28 8.34
CA ALA A 303 -0.95 -47.05 9.43
C ALA A 303 -2.21 -47.85 9.04
N ASP A 304 -2.52 -48.80 9.92
CA ASP A 304 -3.31 -50.04 9.80
C ASP A 304 -4.66 -49.93 9.04
N PRO A 305 -4.94 -50.78 8.02
CA PRO A 305 -6.20 -50.81 7.27
C PRO A 305 -7.48 -51.07 8.08
N GLU A 306 -7.39 -51.41 9.37
CA GLU A 306 -8.53 -51.79 10.21
C GLU A 306 -9.07 -50.67 11.14
N ASP A 307 -8.44 -49.48 11.24
CA ASP A 307 -8.96 -48.41 12.11
C ASP A 307 -10.14 -47.66 11.43
N THR A 308 -11.36 -48.17 11.63
CA THR A 308 -12.61 -47.63 11.06
C THR A 308 -13.16 -46.38 11.79
N GLY A 309 -12.43 -45.83 12.76
CA GLY A 309 -12.82 -44.64 13.53
C GLY A 309 -13.85 -44.91 14.65
N HIS A 310 -13.81 -44.08 15.68
CA HIS A 310 -14.64 -44.16 16.88
C HIS A 310 -14.99 -42.77 17.45
N TRP A 311 -16.01 -42.71 18.29
CA TRP A 311 -16.32 -41.50 19.06
C TRP A 311 -15.35 -41.37 20.24
N GLN A 312 -14.65 -40.25 20.31
CA GLN A 312 -13.74 -39.92 21.39
C GLN A 312 -14.40 -38.89 22.32
N LYS A 313 -14.67 -39.30 23.55
CA LYS A 313 -15.26 -38.44 24.60
C LYS A 313 -14.18 -37.65 25.32
N PHE A 314 -14.51 -36.40 25.66
CA PHE A 314 -13.64 -35.50 26.41
C PHE A 314 -14.29 -35.01 27.72
N ASP A 315 -15.61 -34.86 27.74
CA ASP A 315 -16.39 -34.62 28.94
C ASP A 315 -17.82 -35.21 28.80
N ALA A 316 -18.70 -34.92 29.77
CA ALA A 316 -20.06 -35.48 29.79
C ALA A 316 -20.97 -34.96 28.67
N LYS A 317 -20.58 -33.87 27.99
CA LYS A 317 -21.40 -33.18 26.98
C LYS A 317 -20.74 -33.08 25.60
N TRP A 318 -19.49 -33.53 25.45
CA TRP A 318 -18.74 -33.35 24.20
C TRP A 318 -17.92 -34.57 23.78
N GLU A 319 -18.12 -34.96 22.52
CA GLU A 319 -17.40 -36.01 21.80
C GLU A 319 -17.10 -35.62 20.35
N VAL A 320 -16.07 -36.23 19.77
CA VAL A 320 -15.70 -36.04 18.35
C VAL A 320 -15.41 -37.39 17.70
N PHE A 321 -15.85 -37.60 16.46
CA PHE A 321 -15.54 -38.80 15.70
C PHE A 321 -14.13 -38.70 15.12
N THR A 322 -13.26 -39.65 15.47
CA THR A 322 -11.83 -39.64 15.11
C THR A 322 -11.29 -41.07 15.06
N THR A 323 -10.11 -41.27 14.50
CA THR A 323 -9.29 -42.46 14.76
C THR A 323 -8.31 -42.16 15.88
N SER A 324 -7.62 -43.18 16.39
CA SER A 324 -6.56 -43.00 17.39
C SER A 324 -5.45 -42.08 16.88
N GLU A 325 -5.22 -42.07 15.57
CA GLU A 325 -4.15 -41.31 14.92
C GLU A 325 -4.54 -39.89 14.51
N LEU A 326 -5.83 -39.64 14.29
CA LEU A 326 -6.35 -38.30 14.02
C LEU A 326 -6.60 -37.49 15.29
N PHE A 327 -6.49 -38.13 16.45
CA PHE A 327 -6.72 -37.51 17.74
C PHE A 327 -5.65 -36.46 18.07
N ASP A 328 -6.08 -35.20 18.09
CA ASP A 328 -5.31 -34.06 18.60
C ASP A 328 -6.23 -33.21 19.50
N VAL A 329 -5.84 -33.08 20.78
CA VAL A 329 -6.65 -32.39 21.79
C VAL A 329 -6.82 -30.90 21.47
N THR A 330 -5.83 -30.26 20.85
CA THR A 330 -5.89 -28.84 20.51
C THR A 330 -6.84 -28.62 19.35
N ALA A 331 -6.70 -29.40 18.29
CA ALA A 331 -7.60 -29.34 17.15
C ALA A 331 -9.05 -29.71 17.53
N ALA A 332 -9.23 -30.63 18.49
CA ALA A 332 -10.56 -31.03 18.94
C ALA A 332 -11.22 -29.88 19.72
N ARG A 333 -10.46 -29.13 20.53
CA ARG A 333 -10.94 -27.90 21.18
C ARG A 333 -11.28 -26.81 20.16
N GLU A 334 -10.43 -26.60 19.16
CA GLU A 334 -10.70 -25.64 18.09
C GLU A 334 -11.98 -25.97 17.32
N HIS A 335 -12.25 -27.27 17.11
CA HIS A 335 -13.49 -27.79 16.54
C HIS A 335 -14.70 -27.55 17.45
N ARG A 336 -14.59 -27.84 18.76
CA ARG A 336 -15.67 -27.62 19.73
C ARG A 336 -16.04 -26.14 19.89
N ASP A 337 -15.04 -25.28 19.93
CA ASP A 337 -15.19 -23.85 20.25
C ASP A 337 -15.30 -22.97 18.98
N ALA A 338 -15.37 -23.60 17.79
CA ALA A 338 -15.46 -22.95 16.48
C ALA A 338 -14.37 -21.89 16.20
N LEU A 339 -13.14 -22.14 16.69
CA LEU A 339 -12.00 -21.23 16.51
C LEU A 339 -11.42 -21.26 15.08
N VAL A 340 -11.80 -22.29 14.31
CA VAL A 340 -11.46 -22.45 12.89
C VAL A 340 -12.76 -22.60 12.09
N ARG A 341 -12.81 -22.02 10.89
CA ARG A 341 -14.01 -22.16 10.03
C ARG A 341 -14.22 -23.64 9.62
N ARG A 342 -15.48 -24.06 9.46
CA ARG A 342 -15.86 -25.45 9.12
C ARG A 342 -15.12 -25.99 7.90
N GLU A 343 -14.98 -25.19 6.85
CA GLU A 343 -14.23 -25.55 5.63
C GLU A 343 -12.73 -25.81 5.85
N ASN A 344 -12.19 -25.43 7.00
CA ASN A 344 -10.80 -25.61 7.40
C ASN A 344 -10.62 -26.50 8.64
N CYS A 345 -11.73 -26.95 9.25
CA CYS A 345 -11.68 -27.78 10.45
C CYS A 345 -11.27 -29.22 10.09
N ARG A 346 -10.22 -29.71 10.75
CA ARG A 346 -9.65 -31.05 10.51
C ARG A 346 -10.67 -32.17 10.76
N PHE A 347 -11.47 -32.08 11.81
CA PHE A 347 -12.48 -33.09 12.16
C PHE A 347 -13.68 -33.08 11.22
N CYS A 348 -14.15 -31.90 10.79
CA CYS A 348 -15.21 -31.78 9.79
C CYS A 348 -14.78 -32.30 8.41
N LYS A 349 -13.51 -32.11 8.03
CA LYS A 349 -12.95 -32.67 6.79
C LYS A 349 -12.79 -34.18 6.84
N PHE A 350 -12.55 -34.72 8.03
CA PHE A 350 -12.36 -36.15 8.21
C PHE A 350 -13.67 -36.92 8.06
N ASP A 351 -14.73 -36.48 8.77
CA ASP A 351 -16.03 -37.16 8.74
C ASP A 351 -17.18 -36.16 8.88
N GLN A 352 -18.25 -36.39 8.10
CA GLN A 352 -19.44 -35.53 8.06
C GLN A 352 -20.16 -35.48 9.42
N ARG A 353 -20.10 -36.55 10.23
CA ARG A 353 -20.73 -36.59 11.56
C ARG A 353 -20.22 -35.51 12.50
N ASN A 354 -18.96 -35.08 12.33
CA ASN A 354 -18.40 -34.00 13.13
C ASN A 354 -18.99 -32.63 12.76
N GLU A 355 -19.55 -32.47 11.57
CA GLU A 355 -20.03 -31.17 11.12
C GLU A 355 -21.23 -30.64 11.90
N GLU A 356 -22.06 -31.54 12.44
CA GLU A 356 -23.22 -31.22 13.28
C GLU A 356 -22.80 -30.73 14.67
N HIS A 357 -21.63 -31.18 15.14
CA HIS A 357 -21.09 -30.86 16.47
C HIS A 357 -20.06 -29.72 16.46
N HIS A 358 -19.81 -29.09 15.30
CA HIS A 358 -18.87 -27.98 15.20
C HIS A 358 -19.42 -26.74 15.91
N GLY A 359 -18.76 -26.32 17.00
CA GLY A 359 -19.12 -25.12 17.72
C GLY A 359 -20.09 -25.36 18.87
N GLU A 360 -20.35 -26.61 19.26
CA GLU A 360 -21.25 -26.93 20.38
C GLU A 360 -20.80 -26.38 21.73
N GLY A 361 -19.51 -26.08 21.89
CA GLY A 361 -18.98 -25.42 23.11
C GLY A 361 -19.11 -23.90 23.10
N ALA A 362 -19.63 -23.28 22.03
CA ALA A 362 -19.64 -21.83 21.85
C ALA A 362 -20.77 -21.09 22.63
N GLU A 363 -21.43 -21.71 23.61
CA GLU A 363 -22.48 -21.03 24.39
C GLU A 363 -21.95 -19.85 25.23
N MET A 364 -22.35 -18.64 24.78
CA MET A 364 -22.55 -17.37 25.49
C MET A 364 -21.61 -16.99 26.64
N MET A 365 -20.50 -16.31 26.29
CA MET A 365 -20.04 -15.19 27.11
C MET A 365 -20.82 -13.92 26.70
N ASP A 366 -22.04 -13.77 27.23
CA ASP A 366 -22.58 -12.44 27.45
C ASP A 366 -21.67 -11.77 28.50
N VAL A 367 -20.70 -11.00 28.03
CA VAL A 367 -19.91 -10.12 28.87
C VAL A 367 -20.83 -8.96 29.25
N PRO A 368 -21.17 -8.76 30.54
CA PRO A 368 -21.94 -7.60 30.95
C PRO A 368 -21.16 -6.34 30.56
N LEU A 369 -21.81 -5.45 29.82
CA LEU A 369 -21.36 -4.07 29.70
C LEU A 369 -21.40 -3.48 31.11
N PHE A 370 -20.22 -3.15 31.64
CA PHE A 370 -20.02 -2.51 32.94
C PHE A 370 -20.99 -1.33 33.15
N ASP A 371 -21.62 -1.30 34.33
CA ASP A 371 -22.26 -0.15 34.96
C ASP A 371 -21.27 1.01 35.22
#